data_AF-A0A838VQY7-F1
#
_entry.id   AF-A0A838VQY7-F1
#
_cell.length_a   1.000
_cell.length_b   1.000
_cell.length_c   1.000
_cell.angle_alpha   90.00
_cell.angle_beta   90.00
_cell.angle_gamma   90.00
#
_symmetry.space_group_name_H-M   'P 1'
#
loop_
_entity.id
_entity.type
_entity.pdbx_description
1 polymer ?
#
loop_
_entity_poly.entity_id
_entity_poly.type
_entity_poly.pdbx_seq_one_letter_code
_entity_poly.pdbx_strand_id
1 'polypeptide(L)'
;MSIFNFNLKSHKSQSSGFILLEIMVALIVLITLSMALGGWYSSALTARMRSDRKAQALILASACIEQCRAQGTIVQKNIPDYFKLHWRLVPDAVLSHFATLTVSVRWSKSEGIELITGIVTS
;
A
#
# COMPACT_ATOMS: atom_id res chain seq x y z
N MET A 1 -61.04 -23.53 -40.93
CA MET A 1 -61.68 -23.92 -39.66
C MET A 1 -60.58 -23.85 -38.59
N SER A 2 -60.56 -22.76 -37.81
CA SER A 2 -59.41 -22.36 -36.97
C SER A 2 -59.42 -23.10 -35.62
N ILE A 3 -58.31 -23.76 -35.28
CA ILE A 3 -58.14 -24.66 -34.12
C ILE A 3 -57.42 -23.97 -32.94
N PHE A 4 -57.09 -22.68 -33.02
CA PHE A 4 -56.38 -22.01 -31.93
C PHE A 4 -57.31 -21.20 -31.05
N ASN A 5 -57.90 -21.88 -30.06
CA ASN A 5 -58.55 -21.26 -28.92
C ASN A 5 -57.68 -21.50 -27.68
N PHE A 6 -56.59 -20.73 -27.56
CA PHE A 6 -55.74 -20.74 -26.35
C PHE A 6 -56.46 -19.97 -25.24
N ASN A 7 -57.18 -20.71 -24.42
CA ASN A 7 -57.81 -20.25 -23.21
C ASN A 7 -56.73 -19.92 -22.17
N LEU A 8 -56.41 -18.63 -22.01
CA LEU A 8 -55.59 -18.08 -20.92
C LEU A 8 -56.32 -18.28 -19.59
N LYS A 9 -56.23 -19.47 -19.00
CA LYS A 9 -56.62 -19.70 -17.60
C LYS A 9 -55.44 -20.23 -16.80
N SER A 10 -55.01 -19.37 -15.87
CA SER A 10 -54.14 -19.66 -14.71
C SER A 10 -52.65 -19.92 -15.00
N HIS A 11 -51.90 -18.86 -15.33
CA HIS A 11 -50.42 -18.88 -15.30
C HIS A 11 -49.79 -17.65 -14.63
N LYS A 12 -50.55 -16.85 -13.87
CA LYS A 12 -50.04 -15.63 -13.19
C LYS A 12 -49.27 -15.89 -11.88
N SER A 13 -49.50 -17.03 -11.21
CA SER A 13 -48.93 -17.30 -9.89
C SER A 13 -47.52 -17.91 -9.95
N GLN A 14 -47.23 -18.80 -10.91
CA GLN A 14 -45.90 -19.43 -11.04
C GLN A 14 -44.82 -18.46 -11.54
N SER A 15 -45.14 -17.52 -12.44
CA SER A 15 -44.16 -16.54 -12.95
C SER A 15 -43.73 -15.54 -11.87
N SER A 16 -44.62 -15.20 -10.94
CA SER A 16 -44.32 -14.29 -9.82
C SER A 16 -43.28 -14.88 -8.85
N GLY A 17 -43.29 -16.21 -8.64
CA GLY A 17 -42.32 -16.89 -7.77
C GLY A 17 -40.92 -16.98 -8.39
N PHE A 18 -40.86 -17.17 -9.72
CA PHE A 18 -39.60 -17.19 -10.46
C PHE A 18 -38.93 -15.81 -10.49
N ILE A 19 -39.72 -14.75 -10.72
CA ILE A 19 -39.24 -13.36 -10.69
C ILE A 19 -38.73 -12.99 -9.29
N LEU A 20 -39.42 -13.40 -8.23
CA LEU A 20 -38.98 -13.14 -6.85
C LEU A 20 -37.64 -13.83 -6.55
N LEU A 21 -37.46 -15.07 -6.99
CA LEU A 21 -36.21 -15.81 -6.82
C LEU A 21 -35.06 -15.12 -7.57
N GLU A 22 -35.29 -14.68 -8.80
CA GLU A 22 -34.29 -13.98 -9.61
C GLU A 22 -33.86 -12.67 -8.94
N ILE A 23 -34.79 -11.90 -8.38
CA ILE A 23 -34.49 -10.68 -7.61
C ILE A 23 -33.68 -11.01 -6.35
N MET A 24 -34.02 -12.07 -5.62
CA MET A 24 -33.27 -12.47 -4.43
C MET A 24 -31.83 -12.90 -4.76
N VAL A 25 -31.65 -13.69 -5.83
CA VAL A 25 -30.31 -14.07 -6.30
C VAL A 25 -29.53 -12.83 -6.75
N ALA A 26 -30.15 -11.91 -7.49
CA ALA A 26 -29.51 -10.66 -7.90
C ALA A 26 -29.08 -9.81 -6.70
N LEU A 27 -29.90 -9.72 -5.64
CA LEU A 27 -29.56 -9.01 -4.41
C LEU A 27 -28.37 -9.65 -3.68
N ILE A 28 -28.33 -10.99 -3.57
CA ILE A 28 -27.20 -11.69 -2.96
C ILE A 28 -25.91 -11.44 -3.75
N VAL A 29 -25.96 -11.53 -5.09
CA VAL A 29 -24.81 -11.22 -5.96
C VAL A 29 -24.38 -9.77 -5.78
N LEU A 30 -25.31 -8.82 -5.71
CA LEU A 30 -24.98 -7.41 -5.49
C LEU A 30 -24.31 -7.16 -4.14
N ILE A 31 -24.79 -7.81 -3.07
CA ILE A 31 -24.20 -7.70 -1.74
C ILE A 31 -22.77 -8.27 -1.75
N THR A 32 -22.59 -9.48 -2.28
CA THR A 32 -21.26 -10.12 -2.34
C THR A 32 -20.27 -9.31 -3.18
N LEU A 33 -20.71 -8.76 -4.32
CA LEU A 33 -19.89 -7.90 -5.16
C LEU A 33 -19.50 -6.60 -4.42
N SER A 34 -20.44 -6.00 -3.69
CA SER A 34 -20.18 -4.79 -2.91
C SER A 34 -19.16 -5.04 -1.80
N MET A 35 -19.27 -6.18 -1.10
CA MET A 35 -18.29 -6.58 -0.08
C MET A 35 -16.91 -6.84 -0.70
N ALA A 36 -16.85 -7.50 -1.86
CA ALA A 36 -15.60 -7.76 -2.56
C ALA A 36 -14.91 -6.47 -3.01
N LEU A 37 -15.67 -5.53 -3.59
CA LEU A 37 -15.15 -4.21 -4.00
C LEU A 37 -14.66 -3.39 -2.79
N GLY A 38 -15.39 -3.40 -1.68
CA GLY A 38 -14.97 -2.74 -0.44
C GLY A 38 -13.68 -3.34 0.15
N GLY A 39 -13.56 -4.67 0.13
CA GLY A 39 -12.36 -5.38 0.55
C GLY A 39 -11.15 -5.05 -0.33
N TRP A 40 -11.34 -4.99 -1.65
CA TRP A 40 -10.27 -4.62 -2.57
C TRP A 40 -9.84 -3.17 -2.40
N TYR A 41 -10.80 -2.25 -2.28
CA TYR A 41 -10.53 -0.83 -2.08
C TYR A 41 -9.72 -0.56 -0.81
N SER A 42 -10.12 -1.15 0.32
CA SER A 42 -9.39 -1.00 1.59
C SER A 42 -7.97 -1.58 1.53
N SER A 43 -7.81 -2.73 0.85
CA SER A 43 -6.51 -3.35 0.62
C SER A 43 -5.60 -2.47 -0.27
N ALA A 44 -6.16 -1.93 -1.35
CA ALA A 44 -5.45 -1.02 -2.26
C ALA A 44 -5.02 0.28 -1.55
N LEU A 45 -5.90 0.86 -0.73
CA LEU A 45 -5.59 2.05 0.06
C LEU A 45 -4.45 1.79 1.05
N THR A 46 -4.48 0.64 1.72
CA THR A 46 -3.42 0.23 2.67
C THR A 46 -2.08 0.02 1.95
N ALA A 47 -2.10 -0.62 0.78
CA ALA A 47 -0.90 -0.79 -0.04
C ALA A 47 -0.32 0.56 -0.49
N ARG A 48 -1.18 1.50 -0.90
CA ARG A 48 -0.77 2.85 -1.29
C ARG A 48 -0.13 3.61 -0.12
N MET A 49 -0.78 3.63 1.04
CA MET A 49 -0.23 4.26 2.25
C MET A 49 1.13 3.68 2.65
N ARG A 50 1.34 2.36 2.49
CA ARG A 50 2.64 1.72 2.71
C ARG A 50 3.69 2.18 1.68
N SER A 51 3.30 2.30 0.41
CA SER A 51 4.19 2.79 -0.65
C SER A 51 4.61 4.24 -0.39
N ASP A 52 3.67 5.11 -0.03
CA ASP A 52 3.94 6.52 0.24
C ASP A 52 4.89 6.69 1.44
N ARG A 53 4.71 5.91 2.51
CA ARG A 53 5.64 5.89 3.66
C ARG A 53 7.04 5.45 3.26
N LYS A 54 7.15 4.41 2.41
CA LYS A 54 8.45 3.96 1.89
C LYS A 54 9.13 5.03 1.06
N ALA A 55 8.38 5.71 0.19
CA ALA A 55 8.91 6.81 -0.62
C ALA A 55 9.41 7.97 0.25
N GLN A 56 8.64 8.38 1.26
CA GLN A 56 9.06 9.41 2.21
C GLN A 56 10.31 9.01 3.00
N ALA A 57 10.36 7.75 3.47
CA ALA A 57 11.53 7.22 4.18
C ALA A 57 12.79 7.22 3.29
N LEU A 58 12.67 6.88 2.00
CA LEU A 58 13.76 6.97 1.05
C LEU A 58 14.25 8.40 0.85
N ILE A 59 13.33 9.35 0.68
CA ILE A 59 13.67 10.77 0.51
C ILE A 59 14.42 11.30 1.74
N LEU A 60 13.97 10.95 2.94
CA LEU A 60 14.63 11.32 4.19
C LEU A 60 16.02 10.69 4.30
N ALA A 61 16.15 9.40 3.98
CA ALA A 61 17.42 8.70 4.02
C ALA A 61 18.42 9.28 3.00
N SER A 62 17.98 9.57 1.78
CA SER A 62 18.82 10.21 0.76
C SER A 62 19.25 11.61 1.17
N ALA A 63 18.35 12.41 1.76
CA ALA A 63 18.68 13.74 2.25
C ALA A 63 19.75 13.68 3.36
N CYS A 64 19.69 12.68 4.24
CA CYS A 64 20.70 12.47 5.27
C CYS A 64 22.07 12.09 4.69
N ILE A 65 22.08 11.25 3.64
CA ILE A 65 23.32 10.87 2.93
C ILE A 65 23.96 12.12 2.30
N GLU A 66 23.18 12.92 1.57
CA GLU A 66 23.69 14.14 0.93
C GLU A 66 24.17 15.17 1.96
N GLN A 67 23.47 15.30 3.09
CA GLN A 67 23.94 16.16 4.18
C GLN A 67 25.26 15.67 4.77
N CYS A 68 25.40 14.36 4.98
CA CYS A 68 26.65 13.76 5.45
C CYS A 68 27.79 13.98 4.45
N ARG A 69 27.51 13.90 3.14
CA ARG A 69 28.49 14.19 2.08
C ARG A 69 28.91 15.66 2.06
N ALA A 70 27.98 16.59 2.29
CA ALA A 70 28.27 18.03 2.25
C ALA A 70 28.92 18.58 3.53
N GLN A 71 28.51 18.08 4.71
CA GLN A 71 28.87 18.65 6.02
C GLN A 71 29.67 17.69 6.90
N GLY A 72 29.88 16.43 6.47
CA GLY A 72 30.51 15.38 7.27
C GLY A 72 29.66 14.86 8.43
N THR A 73 28.51 15.48 8.71
CA THR A 73 27.63 15.16 9.85
C THR A 73 26.16 15.19 9.44
N ILE A 74 25.33 14.42 10.15
CA ILE A 74 23.87 14.35 9.92
C ILE A 74 23.16 15.06 11.07
N VAL A 75 22.45 16.15 10.77
CA VAL A 75 21.64 16.87 11.75
C VAL A 75 20.20 16.40 11.64
N GLN A 76 19.66 15.84 12.72
CA GLN A 76 18.25 15.42 12.79
C GLN A 76 17.31 16.62 12.90
N LYS A 77 17.12 17.35 11.79
CA LYS A 77 16.20 18.47 11.71
C LYS A 77 15.08 18.14 10.73
N ASN A 78 13.83 18.44 11.10
CA ASN A 78 12.62 18.24 10.27
C ASN A 78 12.28 16.77 9.96
N ILE A 79 12.54 15.84 10.87
CA ILE A 79 12.09 14.45 10.73
C ILE A 79 10.68 14.35 11.34
N PRO A 80 9.68 13.82 10.61
CA PRO A 80 8.34 13.61 11.18
C PRO A 80 8.38 12.65 12.37
N ASP A 81 7.59 12.91 13.42
CA ASP A 81 7.63 12.16 14.70
C ASP A 81 7.38 10.64 14.58
N TYR A 82 6.72 10.22 13.51
CA TYR A 82 6.45 8.81 13.22
C TYR A 82 7.61 8.08 12.52
N PHE A 83 8.69 8.78 12.17
CA PHE A 83 9.92 8.20 11.66
C PHE A 83 11.04 8.29 12.70
N LYS A 84 11.77 7.19 12.86
CA LYS A 84 13.00 7.11 13.64
C LYS A 84 14.18 6.94 12.70
N LEU A 85 15.09 7.91 12.71
CA LEU A 85 16.32 7.88 11.95
C LEU A 85 17.47 7.39 12.84
N HIS A 86 18.18 6.37 12.40
CA HIS A 86 19.47 5.97 12.97
C HIS A 86 20.51 5.93 11.87
N TRP A 87 21.68 6.50 12.14
CA TRP A 87 22.80 6.48 11.20
C TRP A 87 24.07 5.99 11.90
N ARG A 88 24.95 5.36 11.13
CA ARG A 88 26.24 4.87 11.59
C ARG A 88 27.26 5.06 10.49
N LEU A 89 28.34 5.75 10.80
CA LEU A 89 29.51 5.88 9.93
C LEU A 89 30.58 4.89 10.42
N VAL A 90 31.07 4.05 9.53
CA VAL A 90 32.12 3.07 9.82
C VAL A 90 33.30 3.35 8.87
N PRO A 91 34.45 3.81 9.35
CA PRO A 91 35.63 3.99 8.51
C PRO A 91 36.10 2.63 7.98
N ASP A 92 36.55 2.60 6.73
CA ASP A 92 37.14 1.41 6.13
C ASP A 92 38.57 1.23 6.65
N ALA A 93 38.93 0.00 7.01
CA ALA A 93 40.27 -0.33 7.49
C ALA A 93 41.30 -0.36 6.37
N VAL A 94 40.87 -0.56 5.11
CA VAL A 94 41.76 -0.72 3.96
C VAL A 94 41.98 0.60 3.21
N LEU A 95 40.98 1.48 3.19
CA LEU A 95 41.01 2.75 2.48
C LEU A 95 40.88 3.90 3.48
N SER A 96 41.99 4.57 3.78
CA SER A 96 42.10 5.62 4.81
C SER A 96 41.18 6.83 4.61
N HIS A 97 40.65 7.01 3.40
CA HIS A 97 39.75 8.11 3.03
C HIS A 97 38.34 7.61 2.71
N PHE A 98 37.99 6.38 3.07
CA PHE A 98 36.68 5.81 2.78
C PHE A 98 35.98 5.41 4.06
N ALA A 99 34.69 5.73 4.14
CA ALA A 99 33.82 5.30 5.21
C ALA A 99 32.50 4.81 4.64
N THR A 100 31.97 3.74 5.24
CA THR A 100 30.63 3.26 4.93
C THR A 100 29.64 3.97 5.84
N LEU A 101 28.71 4.71 5.26
CA LEU A 101 27.57 5.27 5.95
C LEU A 101 26.37 4.34 5.80
N THR A 102 25.84 3.91 6.94
CA THR A 102 24.56 3.21 7.03
C THR A 102 23.51 4.16 7.57
N VAL A 103 22.43 4.37 6.83
CA VAL A 103 21.28 5.19 7.24
C VAL A 103 20.04 4.31 7.28
N SER A 104 19.38 4.27 8.43
CA SER A 104 18.15 3.50 8.63
C SER A 104 17.01 4.43 9.06
N VAL A 105 15.88 4.30 8.37
CA VAL A 105 14.65 5.04 8.67
C VAL A 105 13.56 4.02 8.98
N ARG A 106 13.06 4.03 10.22
CA ARG A 106 12.01 3.11 10.69
C ARG A 106 10.74 3.86 11.03
N TRP A 107 9.59 3.34 10.62
CA TRP A 107 8.26 3.85 11.02
C TRP A 107 7.45 2.81 11.81
N SER A 108 7.98 1.59 11.95
CA SER A 108 7.44 0.56 12.83
C SER A 108 8.59 -0.28 13.40
N LYS A 109 8.30 -1.17 14.36
CA LYS A 109 9.29 -2.11 14.90
C LYS A 109 9.81 -3.08 13.83
N SER A 110 8.94 -3.46 12.89
CA SER A 110 9.22 -4.44 11.83
C SER A 110 9.35 -3.82 10.43
N GLU A 111 9.01 -2.54 10.25
CA GLU A 111 9.05 -1.87 8.95
C GLU A 111 10.02 -0.68 8.97
N GLY A 112 10.92 -0.67 8.00
CA GLY A 112 11.91 0.36 7.81
C GLY A 112 12.67 0.16 6.50
N ILE A 113 13.51 1.15 6.18
CA ILE A 113 14.45 1.10 5.07
C ILE A 113 15.85 1.32 5.62
N GLU A 114 16.80 0.61 5.05
CA GLU A 114 18.22 0.77 5.34
C GLU A 114 18.93 1.03 4.01
N LEU A 115 19.67 2.14 3.96
CA LEU A 115 20.53 2.51 2.86
C LEU A 115 21.97 2.45 3.34
N ILE A 116 22.80 1.77 2.57
CA ILE A 116 24.24 1.66 2.83
C ILE A 116 24.94 2.31 1.65
N THR A 117 25.82 3.26 1.92
CA THR A 117 26.57 3.99 0.90
C THR A 117 28.01 4.23 1.33
N GLY A 118 28.91 4.25 0.37
CA GLY A 118 30.31 4.63 0.58
C GLY A 118 30.50 6.14 0.46
N ILE A 119 31.18 6.74 1.42
CA ILE A 119 31.49 8.17 1.46
C ILE A 119 33.00 8.33 1.53
N VAL A 120 33.53 9.24 0.71
CA VAL A 120 34.93 9.64 0.77
C VAL A 120 35.07 10.69 1.87
N THR A 121 35.90 10.42 2.87
CA THR A 121 36.23 11.34 3.95
C THR A 121 37.51 12.10 3.59
N SER A 122 37.43 13.42 3.53
CA SER A 122 38.56 14.33 3.27
C SER A 122 39.56 14.35 4.41
#